data_AF-A0A2D6Y4B0-F1
#
_entry.id   AF-A0A2D6Y4B0-F1
#
_cell.length_a   1.000
_cell.length_b   1.000
_cell.length_c   1.000
_cell.angle_alpha   90.00
_cell.angle_beta   90.00
_cell.angle_gamma   90.00
#
_symmetry.space_group_name_H-M   'P 1'
#
loop_
_entity.id
_entity.type
_entity.pdbx_description
1 polymer ?
#
loop_
_entity_poly.entity_id
_entity_poly.type
_entity_poly.pdbx_seq_one_letter_code
_entity_poly.pdbx_strand_id
1 'polypeptide(L)'
;MPFQRFTHPLDLLDAARRWLPGAARWNRDSARLRPNPKHDWLLEPTTCEEAQLLFPQLDEEDALLHYQRLKLQLREREGRGF
;
A
#
# COMPACT_ATOMS: atom_id res chain seq x y z
N MET A 1 -5.39 33.58 -4.71
CA MET A 1 -5.86 32.18 -4.59
C MET A 1 -4.94 31.30 -5.45
N PRO A 2 -3.97 30.56 -4.88
CA PRO A 2 -3.10 29.72 -5.71
C PRO A 2 -3.88 28.46 -6.09
N PHE A 3 -4.06 28.25 -7.39
CA PHE A 3 -4.55 26.99 -7.94
C PHE A 3 -3.50 25.90 -7.67
N GLN A 4 -3.74 25.04 -6.69
CA GLN A 4 -2.99 23.80 -6.54
C GLN A 4 -3.22 22.97 -7.80
N ARG A 5 -2.15 22.70 -8.56
CA ARG A 5 -2.18 21.73 -9.65
C ARG A 5 -2.41 20.36 -9.02
N PHE A 6 -3.60 19.81 -9.19
CA PHE A 6 -3.88 18.42 -8.85
C PHE A 6 -3.14 17.55 -9.88
N THR A 7 -2.00 16.99 -9.46
CA THR A 7 -1.10 16.21 -10.33
C THR A 7 -1.53 14.75 -10.43
N HIS A 8 -2.35 14.28 -9.48
CA HIS A 8 -2.81 12.90 -9.42
C HIS A 8 -4.34 12.85 -9.34
N PRO A 9 -5.03 11.90 -10.01
CA PRO A 9 -6.49 11.79 -9.97
C PRO A 9 -7.05 11.58 -8.56
N LEU A 10 -6.25 11.02 -7.64
CA LEU A 10 -6.64 10.90 -6.24
C LEU A 10 -6.64 12.24 -5.49
N ASP A 11 -5.88 13.23 -5.94
CA ASP A 11 -5.83 14.54 -5.26
C ASP A 11 -7.18 15.27 -5.39
N LEU A 12 -7.87 15.10 -6.52
CA LEU A 12 -9.23 15.62 -6.74
C LEU A 12 -10.25 14.97 -5.79
N LEU A 13 -10.14 13.65 -5.61
CA LEU A 13 -11.00 12.90 -4.71
C LEU A 13 -10.79 13.33 -3.25
N ASP A 14 -9.54 13.54 -2.85
CA ASP A 14 -9.21 14.01 -1.50
C ASP A 14 -9.61 15.47 -1.28
N ALA A 15 -9.52 16.33 -2.30
CA ALA A 15 -10.06 17.69 -2.25
C ALA A 15 -11.58 17.70 -2.06
N ALA A 16 -12.32 16.84 -2.77
CA ALA A 16 -13.77 16.72 -2.61
C ALA A 16 -14.17 16.22 -1.21
N ARG A 17 -13.41 15.27 -0.64
CA ARG A 17 -13.66 14.73 0.71
C ARG A 17 -13.50 15.75 1.83
N ARG A 18 -12.69 16.81 1.64
CA ARG A 18 -12.54 17.89 2.63
C ARG A 18 -13.82 18.68 2.87
N TRP A 19 -14.77 18.64 1.93
CA TRP A 19 -16.06 19.35 2.03
C TRP A 19 -17.19 18.48 2.62
N LEU A 20 -16.92 17.20 2.89
CA LEU A 20 -17.91 16.31 3.51
C LEU A 20 -17.90 16.45 5.04
N PRO A 21 -19.07 16.34 5.71
CA PRO A 21 -19.12 16.26 7.15
C PRO A 21 -18.25 15.10 7.66
N GLY A 22 -17.43 15.40 8.67
CA GLY A 22 -16.40 14.49 9.16
C GLY A 22 -15.13 14.46 8.31
N ALA A 23 -14.81 15.51 7.54
CA ALA A 23 -13.59 15.63 6.73
C ALA A 23 -12.29 15.15 7.41
N ALA A 24 -12.17 15.37 8.73
CA ALA A 24 -11.04 14.90 9.52
C ALA A 24 -10.83 13.37 9.48
N ARG A 25 -11.91 12.57 9.36
CA ARG A 25 -11.84 11.11 9.21
C ARG A 25 -11.25 10.66 7.88
N TRP A 26 -11.34 11.53 6.88
CA TRP A 26 -10.82 11.27 5.53
C TRP A 26 -9.42 11.83 5.34
N ASN A 27 -8.87 12.51 6.36
CA ASN A 27 -7.50 12.99 6.33
C ASN A 27 -6.54 11.79 6.46
N ARG A 28 -6.18 11.23 5.30
CA ARG A 28 -5.10 10.26 5.16
C ARG A 28 -3.79 11.01 5.28
N ASP A 29 -3.42 11.36 6.50
CA ASP A 29 -2.12 11.96 6.77
C ASP A 29 -1.05 10.93 6.41
N SER A 30 -0.47 11.09 5.21
CA SER A 30 0.46 10.14 4.61
C SER A 30 1.75 10.01 5.43
N ALA A 31 2.05 10.99 6.27
CA ALA A 31 3.14 10.92 7.24
C ALA A 31 2.84 9.97 8.41
N ARG A 32 1.57 9.82 8.80
CA ARG A 32 1.12 8.88 9.85
C ARG A 32 0.96 7.45 9.34
N LEU A 33 0.58 7.30 8.08
CA LEU A 33 0.39 5.99 7.44
C LEU A 33 1.66 5.51 6.72
N ARG A 34 2.71 6.33 6.63
CA ARG A 34 3.95 5.91 5.98
C ARG A 34 4.56 4.78 6.80
N PRO A 35 4.71 3.58 6.23
CA PRO A 35 5.47 2.55 6.90
C PRO A 35 6.90 3.03 7.14
N ASN A 36 7.48 2.65 8.28
CA ASN A 36 8.86 2.98 8.59
C ASN A 36 9.77 2.27 7.57
N PRO A 37 10.48 3.00 6.70
CA PRO A 37 11.22 2.40 5.58
C PRO A 37 12.37 1.50 6.04
N LYS A 38 12.80 1.60 7.30
CA LYS A 38 13.85 0.73 7.87
C LYS A 38 13.35 -0.66 8.29
N HIS A 39 12.04 -0.89 8.38
CA HIS A 39 11.47 -2.12 8.93
C HIS A 39 10.35 -2.72 8.07
N ASP A 40 10.08 -2.14 6.89
CA ASP A 40 8.99 -2.59 6.04
C ASP A 40 9.54 -3.38 4.86
N TRP A 41 9.76 -4.66 5.12
CA TRP A 41 10.10 -5.70 4.15
C TRP A 41 9.05 -5.80 3.02
N LEU A 42 7.87 -5.18 3.16
CA LEU A 42 6.91 -5.00 2.08
C LEU A 42 7.39 -4.04 0.97
N LEU A 43 8.29 -3.10 1.30
CA LEU A 43 8.90 -2.17 0.35
C LEU A 43 10.04 -2.81 -0.46
N GLU A 44 10.54 -3.96 -0.01
CA GLU A 44 11.52 -4.73 -0.77
C GLU A 44 10.84 -5.29 -2.03
N PRO A 45 11.48 -5.15 -3.22
CA PRO A 45 10.94 -5.65 -4.46
C PRO A 45 10.69 -7.16 -4.32
N THR A 46 9.51 -7.60 -4.73
CA THR A 46 9.14 -9.02 -4.72
C THR A 46 10.02 -9.74 -5.76
N THR A 47 10.88 -10.65 -5.35
CA THR A 47 11.72 -11.43 -6.27
C THR A 47 10.97 -12.68 -6.73
N CYS A 48 11.00 -12.96 -8.04
CA CYS A 48 10.41 -14.18 -8.60
C CYS A 48 11.03 -15.45 -8.00
N GLU A 49 12.32 -15.40 -7.67
CA GLU A 49 13.06 -16.52 -7.08
C GLU A 49 12.48 -16.95 -5.72
N GLU A 50 12.21 -16.00 -4.81
CA GLU A 50 11.61 -16.31 -3.51
C GLU A 50 10.18 -16.87 -3.66
N ALA A 51 9.41 -16.29 -4.58
CA ALA A 51 8.04 -16.72 -4.85
C ALA A 51 7.99 -18.15 -5.39
N GLN A 52 8.83 -18.49 -6.38
CA GLN A 52 8.89 -19.84 -6.94
C GLN A 52 9.46 -20.86 -5.95
N LEU A 53 10.40 -20.47 -5.08
CA LEU A 53 10.90 -21.34 -4.02
C LEU A 53 9.83 -21.68 -2.98
N LEU A 54 8.97 -20.71 -2.64
CA LEU A 54 7.87 -20.91 -1.68
C LEU A 54 6.66 -21.61 -2.30
N PHE A 55 6.41 -21.42 -3.60
CA PHE A 55 5.27 -21.98 -4.32
C PHE A 55 5.71 -22.74 -5.59
N PRO A 56 6.49 -23.84 -5.45
CA PRO A 56 7.10 -24.52 -6.60
C PRO A 56 6.09 -25.24 -7.50
N GLN A 57 4.86 -25.43 -7.02
CA GLN A 57 3.76 -26.05 -7.78
C GLN A 57 2.95 -25.05 -8.62
N LEU A 58 3.24 -23.75 -8.53
CA LEU A 58 2.52 -22.71 -9.26
C LEU A 58 3.38 -22.17 -10.41
N ASP A 59 2.72 -21.68 -11.45
CA ASP A 59 3.37 -20.90 -12.49
C ASP A 59 3.89 -19.57 -11.90
N GLU A 60 4.88 -18.96 -12.55
CA GLU A 60 5.61 -17.80 -12.02
C GLU A 60 4.70 -16.63 -11.59
N GLU A 61 3.71 -16.28 -12.42
CA GLU A 61 2.76 -15.19 -12.13
C GLU A 61 1.89 -15.51 -10.91
N ASP A 62 1.42 -16.74 -10.80
CA ASP A 62 0.59 -17.20 -9.68
C ASP A 62 1.43 -17.28 -8.39
N ALA A 63 2.67 -17.76 -8.47
CA ALA A 63 3.62 -17.78 -7.36
C ALA A 63 3.88 -16.37 -6.82
N LEU A 64 4.11 -15.39 -7.72
CA LEU A 64 4.28 -13.99 -7.35
C LEU A 64 3.05 -13.42 -6.66
N LEU A 65 1.86 -13.67 -7.20
CA LEU A 65 0.60 -13.15 -6.64
C LEU A 65 0.33 -13.75 -5.25
N HIS A 66 0.57 -15.05 -5.09
CA HIS A 66 0.48 -15.73 -3.80
C HIS A 66 1.50 -15.20 -2.81
N TYR A 67 2.73 -14.94 -3.24
CA TYR A 67 3.76 -14.38 -2.39
C TYR A 67 3.39 -12.96 -1.93
N GLN A 68 2.99 -12.06 -2.82
CA GLN A 68 2.51 -10.72 -2.45
C GLN A 68 1.34 -10.78 -1.46
N ARG A 69 0.39 -11.69 -1.68
CA ARG A 69 -0.75 -11.88 -0.77
C ARG A 69 -0.30 -12.36 0.62
N LEU A 70 0.64 -13.30 0.69
CA LEU A 70 1.26 -13.74 1.94
C LEU A 70 1.92 -12.56 2.66
N LYS A 71 2.67 -11.72 1.94
CA LYS A 71 3.33 -10.56 2.53
C LYS A 71 2.32 -9.60 3.19
N LEU A 72 1.22 -9.33 2.49
CA LEU A 72 0.12 -8.49 3.01
C LEU A 72 -0.55 -9.10 4.24
N GLN A 73 -0.82 -10.40 4.25
CA GLN A 73 -1.44 -11.09 5.40
C GLN A 73 -0.56 -11.02 6.66
N LEU A 74 0.75 -11.21 6.50
CA LEU A 74 1.69 -11.07 7.61
C LEU A 74 1.70 -9.64 8.16
N ARG A 75 1.63 -8.63 7.28
CA ARG A 75 1.54 -7.22 7.68
C ARG A 75 0.28 -6.90 8.50
N GLU A 76 -0.87 -7.41 8.05
CA GLU A 76 -2.14 -7.28 8.79
C GLU A 76 -2.04 -7.96 10.17
N ARG A 77 -1.46 -9.17 10.22
CA ARG A 77 -1.27 -9.92 11.47
C ARG A 77 -0.35 -9.20 12.47
N GLU A 78 0.68 -8.51 11.98
CA GLU A 78 1.62 -7.77 12.82
C GLU A 78 1.08 -6.39 13.25
N GLY A 79 -0.13 -6.02 12.83
CA GLY A 79 -0.76 -4.76 13.21
C GLY A 79 -0.05 -3.52 12.65
N ARG A 80 0.75 -3.67 11.58
CA ARG A 80 1.52 -2.57 10.97
C ARG A 80 0.67 -1.65 10.06
N GLY A 81 -0.64 -1.86 10.00
CA GLY A 81 -1.59 -1.05 9.22
C GLY A 81 -1.33 -1.08 7.71
N PHE A 82 -2.11 -0.31 6.94
CA PHE A 82 -1.90 -0.05 5.51
C PHE A 82 -1.12 1.24 5.29
#